data_AF-A0AAW0HHR0-F1
#
_entry.id   AF-A0AAW0HHR0-F1
#
_cell.length_a   1.000
_cell.length_b   1.000
_cell.length_c   1.000
_cell.angle_alpha   90.00
_cell.angle_beta   90.00
_cell.angle_gamma   90.00
#
_symmetry.space_group_name_H-M   'P 1'
#
loop_
_entity.id
_entity.type
_entity.pdbx_description
1 polymer ?
#
loop_
_entity_poly.entity_id
_entity_poly.type
_entity_poly.pdbx_seq_one_letter_code
_entity_poly.pdbx_strand_id
1 'polypeptide(L)'
;MMKMSLSMRGGPPFQKKDGSSLQNQKPGRPLEALENIVSCRISHEWKESNEPVTDTHFTNSIVGRAVKYEFEGKNGSKFEWSGVVLEEVPIMKIWFYITYEKDLVLYIYHLLDDYIEGNLLIMPECPPVEVISEVGRNVLTGKFV
;
A
#
# COMPACT_ATOMS: atom_id res chain seq x y z
N MET A 1 -19.77 13.48 3.86
CA MET A 1 -18.74 14.46 3.47
C MET A 1 -17.67 14.48 4.55
N MET A 2 -16.66 13.62 4.43
CA MET A 2 -15.49 13.58 5.31
C MET A 2 -14.27 13.83 4.43
N LYS A 3 -13.66 15.01 4.61
CA LYS A 3 -12.47 15.46 3.89
C LYS A 3 -11.25 14.93 4.68
N MET A 4 -10.64 13.83 4.25
CA MET A 4 -9.41 13.36 4.87
C MET A 4 -8.23 14.17 4.35
N SER A 5 -7.89 15.20 5.13
CA SER A 5 -6.74 16.07 4.92
C SER A 5 -5.48 15.32 5.36
N LEU A 6 -4.61 14.92 4.43
CA LEU A 6 -3.30 14.37 4.77
C LEU A 6 -2.38 15.51 5.24
N SER A 7 -2.40 15.80 6.54
CA SER A 7 -1.53 16.79 7.19
C SER A 7 -0.24 16.12 7.69
N MET A 8 0.80 16.13 6.85
CA MET A 8 2.18 15.88 7.30
C MET A 8 2.67 17.10 8.12
N ARG A 9 2.52 17.08 9.45
CA ARG A 9 3.15 18.05 10.37
C ARG A 9 3.57 17.38 11.68
N GLY A 10 4.81 17.70 12.10
CA GLY A 10 5.59 17.03 13.14
C GLY A 10 4.93 16.91 14.51
N GLY A 11 5.21 15.77 15.16
CA GLY A 11 4.80 15.49 16.53
C GLY A 11 5.65 16.23 17.58
N PRO A 12 5.11 16.41 18.80
CA PRO A 12 5.75 17.13 19.90
C PRO A 12 6.94 16.37 20.51
N PRO A 13 7.85 17.04 21.27
CA PRO A 13 9.04 16.40 21.81
C PRO A 13 8.71 15.36 22.89
N PHE A 14 9.36 14.20 22.76
CA PHE A 14 9.29 13.07 23.68
C PHE A 14 9.69 13.48 25.10
N GLN A 15 8.76 13.40 26.05
CA GLN A 15 9.02 13.50 27.49
C GLN A 15 9.12 12.08 28.06
N LYS A 16 10.29 11.71 28.59
CA LYS A 16 10.49 10.42 29.29
C LYS A 16 9.60 10.39 30.54
N LYS A 17 8.74 9.38 30.65
CA LYS A 17 8.07 9.04 31.93
C LYS A 17 8.81 7.88 32.57
N ASP A 18 9.21 8.09 33.82
CA ASP A 18 9.94 7.14 34.65
C ASP A 18 9.10 5.89 34.94
N GLY A 19 9.78 4.74 34.90
CA GLY A 19 9.16 3.43 34.99
C GLY A 19 8.76 3.03 36.40
N SER A 20 7.68 2.25 36.49
CA SER A 20 7.46 1.34 37.61
C SER A 20 6.86 0.00 37.15
N SER A 21 7.68 -1.04 37.34
CA SER A 21 7.37 -2.42 37.77
C SER A 21 6.04 -3.07 37.37
N LEU A 22 6.11 -4.08 36.49
CA LEU A 22 5.20 -5.23 36.52
C LEU A 22 5.99 -6.55 36.51
N GLN A 23 5.47 -7.48 37.31
CA GLN A 23 6.18 -8.59 37.93
C GLN A 23 6.27 -9.83 37.03
N ASN A 24 7.44 -10.48 37.10
CA ASN A 24 7.80 -11.86 36.77
C ASN A 24 6.74 -12.79 36.16
N GLN A 25 6.98 -13.24 34.92
CA GLN A 25 6.57 -14.56 34.46
C GLN A 25 7.77 -15.31 33.82
N LYS A 26 7.77 -16.63 34.02
CA LYS A 26 8.90 -17.58 34.09
C LYS A 26 9.73 -17.76 32.80
N PRO A 27 11.01 -18.20 32.90
CA PRO A 27 11.84 -18.54 31.75
C PRO A 27 11.58 -19.98 31.30
N GLY A 28 11.15 -20.17 30.05
CA GLY A 28 10.97 -21.50 29.49
C GLY A 28 10.40 -21.51 28.09
N ARG A 29 11.25 -21.29 27.09
CA ARG A 29 11.14 -21.92 25.77
C ARG A 29 12.53 -21.92 25.09
N PRO A 30 12.95 -23.02 24.44
CA PRO A 30 14.23 -23.07 23.73
C PRO A 30 14.31 -21.98 22.66
N LEU A 31 15.47 -21.35 22.55
CA LEU A 31 15.82 -20.32 21.56
C LEU A 31 15.98 -20.94 20.16
N GLU A 32 14.96 -21.64 19.65
CA GLU A 32 14.93 -22.17 18.28
C GLU A 32 13.49 -22.21 17.73
N ALA A 33 12.98 -21.04 17.34
CA ALA A 33 11.98 -20.89 16.29
C ALA A 33 12.05 -19.43 15.82
N LEU A 34 12.44 -19.19 14.56
CA LEU A 34 12.11 -17.92 13.93
C LEU A 34 10.59 -17.88 13.84
N GLU A 35 9.93 -17.17 14.76
CA GLU A 35 8.47 -17.01 14.72
C GLU A 35 8.12 -16.27 13.42
N ASN A 36 7.29 -16.89 12.57
CA ASN A 36 6.82 -16.26 11.35
C ASN A 36 5.79 -15.18 11.72
N ILE A 37 6.21 -13.92 11.70
CA ILE A 37 5.39 -12.76 12.03
C ILE A 37 4.61 -12.20 10.82
N VAL A 38 4.76 -12.80 9.64
CA VAL A 38 4.01 -12.38 8.45
C VAL A 38 2.51 -12.53 8.76
N SER A 39 1.74 -11.46 8.49
CA SER A 39 0.31 -11.34 8.81
C SER A 39 -0.07 -11.14 10.28
N CYS A 40 0.90 -11.06 11.21
CA CYS A 40 0.61 -10.67 12.58
C CYS A 40 0.25 -9.18 12.67
N ARG A 41 -0.79 -8.86 13.46
CA ARG A 41 -1.05 -7.48 13.87
C ARG A 41 -0.02 -7.09 14.93
N ILE A 42 0.93 -6.25 14.55
CA ILE A 42 1.95 -5.74 15.46
C ILE A 42 1.46 -4.42 16.02
N SER A 43 1.16 -4.41 17.33
CA SER A 43 0.69 -3.21 18.01
C SER A 43 1.79 -2.16 18.09
N HIS A 44 1.57 -1.08 17.33
CA HIS A 44 2.04 0.28 17.59
C HIS A 44 0.82 1.19 17.36
N GLU A 45 0.79 2.43 17.87
CA GLU A 45 -0.42 3.26 17.85
C GLU A 45 -0.88 3.56 16.40
N TRP A 46 -1.75 2.71 15.87
CA TRP A 46 -2.39 2.84 14.55
C TRP A 46 -3.90 2.71 14.73
N LYS A 47 -4.64 3.65 14.15
CA LYS A 47 -6.09 3.76 14.29
C LYS A 47 -6.73 3.13 13.06
N GLU A 48 -7.43 2.01 13.24
CA GLU A 48 -8.21 1.36 12.18
C GLU A 48 -9.39 2.26 11.75
N SER A 49 -9.58 2.41 10.44
CA SER A 49 -10.78 3.00 9.85
C SER A 49 -11.50 1.95 9.00
N ASN A 50 -12.68 1.55 9.50
CA ASN A 50 -13.77 0.80 8.86
C ASN A 50 -13.43 -0.57 8.25
N GLU A 51 -14.41 -1.48 8.29
CA GLU A 51 -14.33 -2.77 7.59
C GLU A 51 -14.43 -2.53 6.07
N PRO A 52 -13.38 -2.85 5.31
CA PRO A 52 -13.39 -2.56 3.89
C PRO A 52 -14.07 -3.73 3.14
N VAL A 53 -14.80 -3.41 2.07
CA VAL A 53 -15.51 -4.39 1.23
C VAL A 53 -14.58 -4.87 0.12
N THR A 54 -14.38 -6.19 -0.02
CA THR A 54 -13.59 -6.77 -1.12
C THR A 54 -14.45 -7.00 -2.36
N ASP A 55 -14.05 -6.42 -3.50
CA ASP A 55 -14.61 -6.70 -4.82
C ASP A 55 -13.58 -7.41 -5.70
N THR A 56 -13.83 -8.69 -5.96
CA THR A 56 -12.97 -9.55 -6.80
C THR A 56 -12.96 -9.12 -8.27
N HIS A 57 -14.07 -8.59 -8.78
CA HIS A 57 -14.15 -8.15 -10.17
C HIS A 57 -13.34 -6.87 -10.38
N PHE A 58 -13.43 -5.93 -9.43
CA PHE A 58 -12.59 -4.73 -9.43
C PHE A 58 -11.10 -5.08 -9.35
N THR A 59 -10.72 -5.99 -8.45
CA THR A 59 -9.32 -6.42 -8.31
C THR A 59 -8.76 -6.95 -9.62
N ASN A 60 -9.52 -7.84 -10.29
CA ASN A 60 -9.12 -8.39 -11.59
C ASN A 60 -9.08 -7.34 -12.71
N SER A 61 -9.90 -6.28 -12.62
CA SER A 61 -9.95 -5.26 -13.66
C SER A 61 -8.86 -4.21 -13.53
N ILE A 62 -8.30 -4.01 -12.33
CA ILE A 62 -7.34 -2.93 -12.05
C ILE A 62 -5.88 -3.40 -11.94
N VAL A 63 -5.63 -4.63 -11.47
CA VAL A 63 -4.25 -5.13 -11.31
C VAL A 63 -3.54 -5.21 -12.67
N GLY A 64 -2.30 -4.73 -12.72
CA GLY A 64 -1.50 -4.65 -13.94
C GLY A 64 -1.86 -3.48 -14.87
N ARG A 65 -2.88 -2.67 -14.53
CA ARG A 65 -3.35 -1.58 -15.38
C ARG A 65 -2.63 -0.28 -15.09
N ALA A 66 -2.45 0.50 -16.16
CA ALA A 66 -2.15 1.92 -16.05
C ALA A 66 -3.40 2.66 -15.53
N VAL A 67 -3.18 3.58 -14.60
CA VAL A 67 -4.22 4.37 -13.97
C VAL A 67 -3.82 5.85 -13.94
N LYS A 68 -4.83 6.71 -13.90
CA LYS A 68 -4.70 8.14 -13.63
C LYS A 68 -5.36 8.46 -12.31
N TYR A 69 -4.66 9.17 -11.46
CA TYR A 69 -5.12 9.59 -10.15
C TYR A 69 -5.16 11.11 -10.08
N GLU A 70 -6.29 11.69 -9.69
CA GLU A 70 -6.43 13.12 -9.46
C GLU A 70 -6.24 13.45 -7.97
N PHE A 71 -5.21 14.22 -7.65
CA PHE A 71 -4.94 14.69 -6.28
C PHE A 71 -5.32 16.16 -6.11
N GLU A 72 -6.01 16.49 -5.01
CA GLU A 72 -6.28 17.88 -4.59
C GLU A 72 -5.12 18.42 -3.74
N GLY A 73 -4.38 19.39 -4.28
CA GLY A 73 -3.36 20.11 -3.55
C GLY A 73 -3.94 21.07 -2.50
N LYS A 74 -3.11 21.54 -1.57
CA LYS A 74 -3.52 22.41 -0.44
C LYS A 74 -4.29 23.68 -0.85
N ASN A 75 -4.07 24.15 -2.08
CA ASN A 75 -4.68 25.36 -2.62
C ASN A 75 -5.94 25.04 -3.47
N GLY A 76 -6.43 23.80 -3.46
CA GLY A 76 -7.53 23.33 -4.31
C GLY A 76 -7.12 23.02 -5.76
N SER A 77 -5.83 23.16 -6.09
CA SER A 77 -5.28 22.81 -7.40
C SER A 77 -5.30 21.29 -7.59
N LYS A 78 -5.94 20.83 -8.66
CA LYS A 78 -5.98 19.42 -9.04
C LYS A 78 -4.75 19.06 -9.87
N PHE A 79 -4.11 17.94 -9.55
CA PHE A 79 -2.97 17.42 -10.30
C PHE A 79 -3.17 15.95 -10.62
N GLU A 80 -2.96 15.60 -11.89
CA GLU A 80 -3.07 14.22 -12.36
C GLU A 80 -1.71 13.51 -12.28
N TRP A 81 -1.73 12.31 -11.72
CA TRP A 81 -0.59 11.40 -11.65
C TRP A 81 -0.91 10.13 -12.41
N SER A 82 -0.03 9.75 -13.33
CA SER A 82 -0.11 8.46 -14.04
C SER A 82 0.73 7.43 -13.30
N GLY A 83 0.18 6.23 -13.14
CA GLY A 83 0.83 5.13 -12.43
C GLY A 83 0.37 3.78 -12.92
N VAL A 84 0.90 2.73 -12.29
CA VAL A 84 0.53 1.34 -12.56
C VAL A 84 0.22 0.63 -11.26
N VAL A 85 -0.91 -0.07 -11.24
CA VAL A 85 -1.28 -0.93 -10.11
C VAL A 85 -0.57 -2.25 -10.26
N LEU A 86 0.23 -2.62 -9.27
CA LEU A 86 1.12 -3.77 -9.34
C LEU A 86 0.39 -5.05 -8.93
N GLU A 87 -0.16 -5.08 -7.72
CA GLU A 87 -0.89 -6.21 -7.17
C GLU A 87 -1.72 -5.80 -5.93
N GLU A 88 -2.64 -6.67 -5.53
CA GLU A 88 -3.30 -6.57 -4.22
C GLU A 88 -2.33 -6.92 -3.10
N VAL A 89 -2.35 -6.18 -1.99
CA VAL A 89 -1.49 -6.44 -0.83
C VAL A 89 -1.87 -7.79 -0.21
N PRO A 90 -0.95 -8.78 -0.13
CA PRO A 90 -1.30 -10.15 0.27
C PRO A 90 -1.89 -10.29 1.69
N ILE A 91 -1.47 -9.41 2.60
CA ILE A 91 -1.86 -9.43 4.02
C ILE A 91 -3.09 -8.56 4.28
N MET A 92 -3.26 -7.51 3.49
CA MET A 92 -4.28 -6.48 3.65
C MET A 92 -5.16 -6.46 2.41
N LYS A 93 -6.17 -7.34 2.40
CA LYS A 93 -7.15 -7.37 1.31
C LYS A 93 -7.74 -5.98 1.10
N ILE A 94 -7.98 -5.60 -0.17
CA ILE A 94 -8.54 -4.29 -0.60
C ILE A 94 -7.50 -3.15 -0.68
N TRP A 95 -6.29 -3.34 -0.16
CA TRP A 95 -5.17 -2.43 -0.41
C TRP A 95 -4.38 -2.88 -1.63
N PHE A 96 -3.84 -1.92 -2.36
CA PHE A 96 -3.11 -2.18 -3.59
C PHE A 96 -1.73 -1.55 -3.55
N TYR A 97 -0.73 -2.29 -4.02
CA TYR A 97 0.56 -1.74 -4.38
C TYR A 97 0.44 -0.95 -5.68
N ILE A 98 0.85 0.31 -5.65
CA ILE A 98 0.85 1.21 -6.81
C ILE A 98 2.15 2.01 -6.84
N THR A 99 2.63 2.30 -8.03
CA THR A 99 3.77 3.21 -8.26
C THR A 99 3.42 4.22 -9.35
N TYR A 100 4.10 5.36 -9.35
CA TYR A 100 3.82 6.46 -10.27
C TYR A 100 5.01 6.74 -11.19
N GLU A 101 4.72 7.17 -12.41
CA GLU A 101 5.77 7.42 -13.42
C GLU A 101 6.79 8.48 -12.98
N LYS A 102 6.31 9.53 -12.30
CA LYS A 102 7.16 10.63 -11.81
C LYS A 102 7.84 10.34 -10.48
N ASP A 103 7.41 9.29 -9.77
CA ASP A 103 7.95 8.89 -8.48
C ASP A 103 7.80 7.37 -8.29
N LEU A 104 8.89 6.66 -8.53
CA LEU A 104 8.93 5.18 -8.56
C LEU A 104 8.93 4.54 -7.15
N VAL A 105 8.52 5.30 -6.14
CA VAL A 105 8.28 4.76 -4.79
C VAL A 105 7.06 3.82 -4.83
N LEU A 106 7.09 2.82 -3.96
CA LEU A 106 5.99 1.90 -3.73
C LEU A 106 4.99 2.50 -2.74
N TYR A 107 3.74 2.68 -3.17
CA TYR A 107 2.65 3.17 -2.35
C TYR A 107 1.62 2.08 -2.08
N ILE A 108 0.84 2.26 -1.02
CA ILE A 108 -0.23 1.35 -0.60
C ILE A 108 -1.51 2.18 -0.38
N TYR A 109 -2.54 1.94 -1.20
CA TYR A 109 -3.80 2.70 -1.14
C TYR A 109 -5.04 1.80 -1.25
N HIS A 110 -6.17 2.29 -0.72
CA HIS A 110 -7.52 1.74 -0.94
C HIS A 110 -8.09 2.28 -2.26
N LEU A 111 -7.75 1.63 -3.38
CA LEU A 111 -8.11 2.15 -4.71
C LEU A 111 -9.59 2.01 -5.08
N LEU A 112 -10.34 1.12 -4.42
CA LEU A 112 -11.76 0.92 -4.72
C LEU A 112 -12.59 2.15 -4.38
N ASP A 113 -12.31 2.78 -3.24
CA ASP A 113 -13.03 3.98 -2.81
C ASP A 113 -12.74 5.14 -3.77
N ASP A 114 -11.48 5.33 -4.16
CA ASP A 114 -11.07 6.35 -5.12
C ASP A 114 -11.68 6.13 -6.52
N TYR A 115 -11.84 4.87 -6.92
CA TYR A 115 -12.52 4.52 -8.17
C TYR A 115 -14.02 4.84 -8.12
N ILE A 116 -14.69 4.50 -7.01
CA ILE A 116 -16.13 4.79 -6.82
C ILE A 116 -16.36 6.31 -6.73
N GLU A 117 -15.45 7.04 -6.08
CA GLU A 117 -15.50 8.51 -5.99
C GLU A 117 -15.13 9.20 -7.30
N GLY A 118 -14.53 8.49 -8.26
CA GLY A 118 -14.11 9.01 -9.56
C GLY A 118 -12.79 9.77 -9.54
N ASN A 119 -12.02 9.70 -8.46
CA ASN A 119 -10.67 10.26 -8.35
C ASN A 119 -9.63 9.39 -9.09
N LEU A 120 -9.96 8.13 -9.33
CA LEU A 120 -9.13 7.15 -10.01
C LEU A 120 -9.77 6.67 -11.32
N LEU A 121 -8.99 6.71 -12.41
CA LEU A 121 -9.42 6.25 -13.74
C LEU A 121 -8.50 5.14 -14.25
N ILE A 122 -9.09 4.00 -14.63
CA ILE A 122 -8.37 2.92 -15.31
C ILE A 122 -8.18 3.32 -16.78
N MET A 123 -6.94 3.37 -17.23
CA MET A 123 -6.65 3.71 -18.62
C MET A 123 -7.02 2.53 -19.54
N PRO A 124 -7.50 2.81 -20.78
CA PRO A 124 -7.68 1.76 -21.78
C PRO A 124 -6.32 1.12 -22.08
N GLU A 125 -6.32 -0.20 -22.24
CA GLU A 125 -5.12 -0.91 -22.68
C GLU A 125 -4.74 -0.44 -24.08
N CYS A 126 -3.45 -0.13 -24.27
CA CYS A 126 -2.92 -0.01 -25.61
C CYS A 126 -2.99 -1.39 -26.27
N PRO A 127 -3.47 -1.52 -27.52
CA PRO A 127 -3.46 -2.80 -28.21
C PRO A 127 -2.03 -3.34 -28.23
N PRO A 128 -1.83 -4.64 -27.95
CA PRO A 128 -0.50 -5.21 -27.85
C PRO A 128 0.23 -4.97 -29.17
N VAL A 129 1.32 -4.21 -29.13
CA VAL A 129 2.35 -4.33 -30.16
C VAL A 129 2.84 -5.76 -30.03
N GLU A 130 2.74 -6.55 -31.11
CA GLU A 130 3.23 -7.93 -31.16
C GLU A 130 4.75 -7.95 -30.97
N VAL A 131 5.19 -7.83 -29.72
CA VAL A 131 6.55 -8.15 -29.33
C VAL A 131 6.53 -9.65 -29.08
N ILE A 132 7.09 -10.39 -30.03
CA ILE A 132 7.46 -11.79 -29.89
C ILE A 132 8.33 -11.90 -28.63
N SER A 133 7.70 -12.27 -27.51
CA SER A 133 8.39 -12.57 -26.26
C SER A 133 9.09 -13.90 -26.45
N GLU A 134 10.28 -13.85 -27.04
CA GLU A 134 11.24 -14.94 -26.89
C GLU A 134 11.36 -15.20 -25.39
N VAL A 135 10.97 -16.39 -24.94
CA VAL A 135 10.82 -16.78 -23.54
C VAL A 135 12.21 -16.84 -22.89
N GLY A 136 12.80 -15.67 -22.65
CA GLY A 136 13.92 -15.46 -21.77
C GLY A 136 13.36 -15.18 -20.39
N ARG A 137 13.29 -16.22 -19.54
CA ARG A 137 13.03 -16.06 -18.10
C ARG A 137 14.23 -15.34 -17.47
N ASN A 138 14.35 -14.05 -17.69
CA ASN A 138 15.39 -13.21 -17.12
C ASN A 138 14.99 -12.83 -15.70
N VAL A 139 14.91 -13.80 -14.80
CA VAL A 139 14.69 -13.53 -13.37
C VAL A 139 15.95 -12.85 -12.84
N LEU A 140 15.84 -11.57 -12.49
CA LEU A 140 16.92 -10.77 -11.92
C LEU A 140 16.89 -10.74 -10.38
N THR A 141 15.91 -11.40 -9.76
CA THR A 141 15.77 -11.49 -8.30
C THR A 141 17.06 -12.00 -7.65
N GLY A 142 17.56 -11.28 -6.64
CA GLY A 142 18.78 -11.64 -5.91
C GLY A 142 20.10 -11.23 -6.59
N LYS A 143 20.05 -10.51 -7.71
CA LYS A 143 21.24 -9.90 -8.33
C LYS A 143 21.52 -8.52 -7.75
N PHE A 144 22.81 -8.20 -7.60
CA PHE A 144 23.27 -6.86 -7.24
C PHE A 144 23.24 -5.95 -8.48
N VAL A 145 22.85 -4.69 -8.29
CA VAL A 145 22.79 -3.63 -9.32
C VAL A 145 23.83 -2.57 -9.00
#